data_AF-A0A7L3I8Q1-F1
#
_entry.id   AF-A0A7L3I8Q1-F1
#
_cell.length_a   1.000
_cell.length_b   1.000
_cell.length_c   1.000
_cell.angle_alpha   90.00
_cell.angle_beta   90.00
_cell.angle_gamma   90.00
#
_symmetry.space_group_name_H-M   'P 1'
#
loop_
_entity.id
_entity.type
_entity.pdbx_description
1 polymer ?
#
loop_
_entity_poly.entity_id
_entity_poly.type
_entity_poly.pdbx_seq_one_letter_code
_entity_poly.pdbx_strand_id
1 'polypeptide(L)'
;MELPKGCAPGLLLVLSALGACALDTYVAAVYEHNVILSEDTEVPVSPEEALMLMEKNTAVLEAAIKKAAREDAHIIMTPEDGIYGWVFTRETIYPYLEDIPDPQVDWIPCADPGRFSPSPVLERLSGLARNNSIYVVANMGDKKPCNSSDPRCPSDGRYQYNTNVVFDSEGKLVARYHKYNLFVTEKQFNHPKDPGFVTFNTSFGYFGIFTCTDISTMTQLWSWQGDFRLTPF
;
A
#
# COMPACT_ATOMS: atom_id res chain seq x y z
N MET A 1 -45.19 -41.05 45.48
CA MET A 1 -45.48 -40.50 44.15
C MET A 1 -45.17 -39.02 44.21
N GLU A 2 -43.91 -38.64 43.98
CA GLU A 2 -43.48 -37.28 43.64
C GLU A 2 -42.24 -37.39 42.75
N LEU A 3 -42.26 -36.68 41.62
CA LEU A 3 -41.24 -36.66 40.56
C LEU A 3 -40.09 -35.66 40.88
N PRO A 4 -38.95 -35.75 40.18
CA PRO A 4 -37.66 -35.25 40.65
C PRO A 4 -37.43 -33.76 40.33
N LYS A 5 -36.70 -33.07 41.19
CA LYS A 5 -36.12 -31.74 40.89
C LYS A 5 -34.81 -31.96 40.13
N GLY A 6 -34.83 -31.62 38.84
CA GLY A 6 -33.66 -31.65 37.96
C GLY A 6 -32.60 -30.64 38.39
N CYS A 7 -31.36 -31.10 38.54
CA CYS A 7 -30.18 -30.25 38.56
C CYS A 7 -29.75 -30.06 37.10
N ALA A 8 -30.01 -28.89 36.52
CA ALA A 8 -29.36 -28.47 35.30
C ALA A 8 -27.95 -27.98 35.64
N PRO A 9 -26.88 -28.47 35.00
CA PRO A 9 -25.56 -27.88 35.14
C PRO A 9 -25.59 -26.51 34.46
N GLY A 10 -25.40 -25.44 35.24
CA GLY A 10 -25.20 -24.10 34.72
C GLY A 10 -23.97 -24.08 33.81
N LEU A 11 -24.21 -23.89 32.52
CA LEU A 11 -23.17 -23.66 31.53
C LEU A 11 -22.51 -22.31 31.85
N LEU A 12 -21.33 -22.34 32.46
CA LEU A 12 -20.53 -21.16 32.71
C LEU A 12 -19.93 -20.71 31.36
N LEU A 13 -20.65 -19.83 30.66
CA LEU A 13 -20.13 -19.12 29.50
C LEU A 13 -19.07 -18.12 29.97
N VAL A 14 -17.81 -18.56 30.00
CA VAL A 14 -16.67 -17.66 30.10
C VAL A 14 -16.55 -16.95 28.76
N LEU A 15 -17.20 -15.79 28.65
CA LEU A 15 -16.93 -14.81 27.60
C LEU A 15 -15.52 -14.27 27.86
N SER A 16 -14.50 -14.91 27.31
CA SER A 16 -13.19 -14.31 27.17
C SER A 16 -13.34 -13.14 26.20
N ALA A 17 -13.54 -11.95 26.76
CA ALA A 17 -13.34 -10.70 26.05
C ALA A 17 -11.86 -10.67 25.65
N LEU A 18 -11.57 -11.05 24.41
CA LEU A 18 -10.32 -10.73 23.72
C LEU A 18 -10.31 -9.21 23.55
N GLY A 19 -9.95 -8.50 24.62
CA GLY A 19 -9.52 -7.13 24.49
C GLY A 19 -8.28 -7.16 23.62
N ALA A 20 -8.37 -6.61 22.41
CA ALA A 20 -7.20 -6.36 21.59
C ALA A 20 -6.33 -5.37 22.38
N CYS A 21 -5.30 -5.87 23.07
CA CYS A 21 -4.30 -5.01 23.67
C CYS A 21 -3.52 -4.37 22.54
N ALA A 22 -3.60 -3.04 22.44
CA ALA A 22 -2.65 -2.30 21.66
C ALA A 22 -1.25 -2.54 22.25
N LEU A 23 -0.24 -2.72 21.40
CA LEU A 23 1.14 -2.81 21.81
C LEU A 23 1.63 -1.44 22.28
N ASP A 24 2.36 -1.40 23.40
CA ASP A 24 2.93 -0.16 23.95
C ASP A 24 4.12 0.35 23.11
N THR A 25 4.80 -0.54 22.38
CA THR A 25 5.94 -0.23 21.50
C THR A 25 5.92 -1.09 20.24
N TYR A 26 6.62 -0.64 19.20
CA TYR A 26 6.85 -1.41 17.98
C TYR A 26 8.23 -1.11 17.40
N VAL A 27 8.70 -2.00 16.53
CA VAL A 27 9.95 -1.83 15.78
C VAL A 27 9.60 -1.46 14.35
N ALA A 28 10.10 -0.32 13.88
CA ALA A 28 9.97 0.12 12.50
C ALA A 28 11.27 -0.11 11.74
N ALA A 29 11.16 -0.45 10.45
CA ALA A 29 12.29 -0.51 9.53
C ALA A 29 12.06 0.42 8.34
N VAL A 30 13.13 1.02 7.84
CA VAL A 30 13.16 1.77 6.59
C VAL A 30 14.31 1.28 5.74
N TYR A 31 14.13 1.23 4.43
CA TYR A 31 15.18 0.79 3.52
C TYR A 31 15.50 1.88 2.49
N GLU A 32 16.76 2.31 2.48
CA GLU A 32 17.31 3.14 1.41
C GLU A 32 17.72 2.23 0.25
N HIS A 33 17.09 2.42 -0.92
CA HIS A 33 17.26 1.55 -2.08
C HIS A 33 18.09 2.24 -3.16
N ASN A 34 19.12 1.54 -3.64
CA ASN A 34 19.83 1.93 -4.86
C ASN A 34 19.05 1.38 -6.07
N VAL A 35 18.10 2.17 -6.55
CA VAL A 35 17.12 1.75 -7.58
C VAL A 35 17.82 1.32 -8.86
N ILE A 36 17.44 0.14 -9.38
CA ILE A 36 17.84 -0.32 -10.70
C ILE A 36 16.95 0.39 -11.71
N LEU A 37 17.53 1.34 -12.45
CA LEU A 37 16.83 2.13 -13.46
C LEU A 37 16.79 1.39 -14.81
N SER A 38 15.74 1.66 -15.60
CA SER A 38 15.75 1.36 -17.04
C SER A 38 16.70 2.31 -17.78
N GLU A 39 17.05 1.94 -19.01
CA GLU A 39 17.60 2.90 -19.95
C GLU A 39 16.52 3.95 -20.31
N ASP A 40 16.94 5.18 -20.56
CA ASP A 40 16.04 6.26 -20.98
C ASP A 40 15.59 5.98 -22.42
N THR A 41 14.33 5.59 -22.59
CA THR A 41 13.73 5.35 -23.91
C THR A 41 12.62 6.35 -24.20
N GLU A 42 12.56 6.85 -25.44
CA GLU A 42 11.45 7.69 -25.91
C GLU A 42 10.19 6.85 -26.22
N VAL A 43 10.34 5.53 -26.36
CA VAL A 43 9.28 4.59 -26.72
C VAL A 43 8.93 3.70 -25.53
N PRO A 44 7.64 3.42 -25.26
CA PRO A 44 7.24 2.49 -24.20
C PRO A 44 7.79 1.09 -24.43
N VAL A 45 8.30 0.48 -23.37
CA VAL A 45 8.66 -0.94 -23.36
C VAL A 45 7.42 -1.83 -23.33
N SER A 46 7.59 -3.14 -23.56
CA SER A 46 6.52 -4.10 -23.35
C SER A 46 6.14 -4.24 -21.86
N PRO A 47 4.90 -4.65 -21.52
CA PRO A 47 4.53 -4.99 -20.15
C PRO A 47 5.44 -6.05 -19.52
N GLU A 48 5.93 -7.00 -20.30
CA GLU A 48 6.86 -8.04 -19.85
C GLU A 48 8.22 -7.46 -19.46
N GLU A 49 8.76 -6.53 -20.27
CA GLU A 49 10.02 -5.83 -19.96
C GLU A 49 9.89 -4.92 -18.73
N ALA A 50 8.77 -4.21 -18.62
CA ALA A 50 8.48 -3.41 -17.43
C ALA A 50 8.41 -4.29 -16.17
N LEU A 51 7.69 -5.41 -16.25
CA LEU A 51 7.60 -6.36 -15.12
C LEU A 51 8.97 -6.93 -14.76
N MET A 52 9.82 -7.31 -15.73
CA MET A 52 11.17 -7.80 -15.46
C MET A 52 12.02 -6.77 -14.68
N LEU A 53 11.90 -5.48 -14.98
CA LEU A 53 12.59 -4.44 -14.22
C LEU A 53 12.02 -4.33 -12.79
N MET A 54 10.70 -4.29 -12.67
CA MET A 54 10.02 -4.21 -11.38
C MET A 54 10.35 -5.41 -10.48
N GLU A 55 10.47 -6.61 -11.06
CA GLU A 55 10.89 -7.81 -10.35
C GLU A 55 12.33 -7.74 -9.84
N LYS A 56 13.27 -7.16 -10.63
CA LYS A 56 14.65 -6.96 -10.20
C LYS A 56 14.72 -6.05 -8.97
N ASN A 57 14.02 -4.92 -9.01
CA ASN A 57 13.95 -4.01 -7.86
C ASN A 57 13.25 -4.67 -6.66
N THR A 58 12.11 -5.32 -6.89
CA THR A 58 11.34 -6.00 -5.84
C THR A 58 12.16 -7.12 -5.19
N ALA A 59 13.04 -7.81 -5.91
CA ALA A 59 13.93 -8.82 -5.34
C ALA A 59 14.96 -8.22 -4.36
N VAL A 60 15.43 -6.99 -4.60
CA VAL A 60 16.30 -6.27 -3.64
C VAL A 60 15.50 -5.87 -2.40
N LEU A 61 14.29 -5.33 -2.60
CA LEU A 61 13.39 -4.97 -1.50
C LEU A 61 12.99 -6.20 -0.66
N GLU A 62 12.77 -7.35 -1.29
CA GLU A 62 12.48 -8.63 -0.63
C GLU A 62 13.59 -9.02 0.35
N ALA A 63 14.86 -8.83 0.00
CA ALA A 63 15.97 -9.12 0.90
C ALA A 63 15.94 -8.20 2.14
N ALA A 64 15.59 -6.93 1.96
CA ALA A 64 15.43 -5.97 3.05
C ALA A 64 14.23 -6.32 3.94
N ILE A 65 13.07 -6.64 3.35
CA ILE A 65 11.85 -7.07 4.07
C ILE A 65 12.14 -8.32 4.91
N LYS A 66 12.75 -9.35 4.32
CA LYS A 66 13.16 -10.57 5.03
C LYS A 66 14.17 -10.31 6.14
N LYS A 67 15.05 -9.31 5.97
CA LYS A 67 15.99 -8.93 7.03
C LYS A 67 15.26 -8.22 8.16
N ALA A 68 14.42 -7.23 7.87
CA ALA A 68 13.66 -6.49 8.87
C ALA A 68 12.76 -7.42 9.70
N ALA A 69 12.07 -8.36 9.05
CA ALA A 69 11.26 -9.35 9.76
C ALA A 69 12.08 -10.25 10.69
N ARG A 70 13.31 -10.62 10.30
CA ARG A 70 14.24 -11.37 11.18
C ARG A 70 14.79 -10.56 12.34
N GLU A 71 14.71 -9.23 12.26
CA GLU A 71 15.06 -8.28 13.33
C GLU A 71 13.79 -7.80 14.07
N ASP A 72 12.70 -8.57 13.98
CA ASP A 72 11.42 -8.35 14.68
C ASP A 72 10.75 -6.99 14.36
N ALA A 73 11.01 -6.44 13.18
CA ALA A 73 10.29 -5.27 12.68
C ALA A 73 8.81 -5.60 12.43
N HIS A 74 7.92 -4.71 12.88
CA HIS A 74 6.48 -4.83 12.73
C HIS A 74 6.00 -4.22 11.41
N ILE A 75 6.75 -3.25 10.90
CA ILE A 75 6.48 -2.54 9.66
C ILE A 75 7.80 -2.18 8.98
N ILE A 76 7.85 -2.29 7.65
CA ILE A 76 8.95 -1.80 6.83
C ILE A 76 8.43 -0.86 5.74
N MET A 77 9.10 0.28 5.57
CA MET A 77 8.84 1.22 4.47
C MET A 77 9.95 1.16 3.42
N THR A 78 9.54 1.04 2.15
CA THR A 78 10.41 1.16 0.97
C THR A 78 10.18 2.52 0.29
N PRO A 79 11.15 3.02 -0.50
CA PRO A 79 11.11 4.40 -0.98
C PRO A 79 10.12 4.62 -2.14
N GLU A 80 9.75 5.88 -2.34
CA GLU A 80 9.10 6.36 -3.57
C GLU A 80 9.88 5.93 -4.82
N ASP A 81 9.18 5.55 -5.88
CA ASP A 81 9.77 5.12 -7.16
C ASP A 81 10.75 3.93 -7.05
N GLY A 82 10.79 3.23 -5.91
CA GLY A 82 11.75 2.16 -5.63
C GLY A 82 11.58 0.91 -6.50
N ILE A 83 10.45 0.76 -7.19
CA ILE A 83 10.14 -0.40 -8.02
C ILE A 83 10.47 -0.16 -9.50
N TYR A 84 10.30 1.06 -10.02
CA TYR A 84 10.41 1.36 -11.45
C TYR A 84 11.27 2.60 -11.81
N GLY A 85 11.69 3.44 -10.85
CA GLY A 85 12.47 4.66 -11.09
C GLY A 85 11.62 5.90 -11.41
N TRP A 86 12.23 6.99 -11.91
CA TRP A 86 11.56 8.31 -12.00
C TRP A 86 11.66 9.00 -13.36
N VAL A 87 12.18 8.34 -14.39
CA VAL A 87 12.38 8.93 -15.73
C VAL A 87 11.31 8.43 -16.70
N PHE A 88 10.16 9.12 -16.76
CA PHE A 88 9.03 8.70 -17.58
C PHE A 88 8.24 9.84 -18.21
N THR A 89 7.55 9.52 -19.31
CA THR A 89 6.38 10.25 -19.82
C THR A 89 5.11 9.48 -19.45
N ARG A 90 3.94 10.03 -19.80
CA ARG A 90 2.67 9.33 -19.58
C ARG A 90 2.58 8.01 -20.34
N GLU A 91 3.20 7.93 -21.50
CA GLU A 91 3.24 6.76 -22.36
C GLU A 91 4.24 5.74 -21.85
N THR A 92 5.46 6.17 -21.49
CA THR A 92 6.52 5.24 -21.11
C THR A 92 6.33 4.64 -19.72
N ILE A 93 5.61 5.31 -18.80
CA ILE A 93 5.25 4.72 -17.50
C ILE A 93 4.13 3.67 -17.62
N TYR A 94 3.26 3.76 -18.64
CA TYR A 94 2.03 2.98 -18.71
C TYR A 94 2.21 1.44 -18.54
N PRO A 95 3.26 0.81 -19.12
CA PRO A 95 3.53 -0.61 -18.91
C PRO A 95 3.84 -1.02 -17.46
N TYR A 96 4.24 -0.06 -16.61
CA TYR A 96 4.59 -0.28 -15.20
C TYR A 96 3.40 -0.13 -14.23
N LEU A 97 2.23 0.29 -14.73
CA LEU A 97 1.07 0.61 -13.90
C LEU A 97 0.13 -0.59 -13.75
N GLU A 98 -0.41 -0.77 -12.54
CA GLU A 98 -1.48 -1.74 -12.24
C GLU A 98 -2.78 -1.01 -11.86
N ASP A 99 -3.94 -1.65 -12.02
CA ASP A 99 -5.22 -1.09 -11.54
C ASP A 99 -5.42 -1.51 -10.07
N ILE A 100 -4.94 -0.68 -9.14
CA ILE A 100 -4.95 -0.98 -7.71
C ILE A 100 -6.36 -0.72 -7.15
N PRO A 101 -7.08 -1.69 -6.58
CA PRO A 101 -8.44 -1.47 -6.09
C PRO A 101 -8.46 -0.60 -4.82
N ASP A 102 -9.66 -0.14 -4.44
CA ASP A 102 -9.85 0.48 -3.12
C ASP A 102 -9.71 -0.58 -2.02
N PRO A 103 -8.96 -0.34 -0.92
CA PRO A 103 -8.80 -1.30 0.17
C PRO A 103 -10.12 -1.82 0.78
N GLN A 104 -11.24 -1.10 0.62
CA GLN A 104 -12.57 -1.56 1.06
C GLN A 104 -13.06 -2.83 0.38
N VAL A 105 -12.46 -3.24 -0.75
CA VAL A 105 -12.81 -4.51 -1.41
C VAL A 105 -12.38 -5.75 -0.61
N ASP A 106 -11.62 -5.58 0.47
CA ASP A 106 -11.16 -6.65 1.36
C ASP A 106 -10.46 -7.78 0.60
N TRP A 107 -9.23 -7.51 0.16
CA TRP A 107 -8.48 -8.40 -0.73
C TRP A 107 -7.07 -8.65 -0.23
N ILE A 108 -6.68 -9.92 -0.29
CA ILE A 108 -5.32 -10.42 -0.05
C ILE A 108 -4.80 -10.92 -1.41
N PRO A 109 -4.05 -10.09 -2.17
CA PRO A 109 -3.62 -10.42 -3.52
C PRO A 109 -2.92 -11.77 -3.65
N CYS A 110 -2.02 -12.13 -2.73
CA CYS A 110 -1.31 -13.40 -2.80
C CYS A 110 -2.16 -14.63 -2.46
N ALA A 111 -3.31 -14.45 -1.81
CA ALA A 111 -4.21 -15.55 -1.43
C ALA A 111 -5.31 -15.80 -2.48
N ASP A 112 -5.69 -14.75 -3.20
CA ASP A 112 -6.75 -14.77 -4.22
C ASP A 112 -6.27 -14.02 -5.49
N PRO A 113 -5.21 -14.54 -6.16
CA PRO A 113 -4.70 -13.95 -7.39
C PRO A 113 -5.75 -14.10 -8.50
N GLY A 114 -5.94 -13.06 -9.32
CA GLY A 114 -6.91 -13.04 -10.42
C GLY A 114 -8.35 -12.61 -10.06
N ARG A 115 -8.62 -12.21 -8.80
CA ARG A 115 -9.90 -11.56 -8.43
C ARG A 115 -10.14 -10.26 -9.21
N PHE A 116 -9.06 -9.54 -9.51
CA PHE A 116 -9.05 -8.29 -10.28
C PHE A 116 -8.20 -8.44 -11.53
N SER A 117 -8.02 -7.33 -12.27
CA SER A 117 -7.08 -7.28 -13.40
C SER A 117 -5.69 -7.75 -12.99
N PRO A 118 -4.91 -8.35 -13.90
CA PRO A 118 -3.57 -8.85 -13.60
C PRO A 118 -2.72 -7.80 -12.87
N SER A 119 -2.21 -8.19 -11.71
CA SER A 119 -1.49 -7.30 -10.80
C SER A 119 -0.31 -8.01 -10.12
N PRO A 120 0.66 -8.53 -10.90
CA PRO A 120 1.77 -9.33 -10.38
C PRO A 120 2.60 -8.60 -9.31
N VAL A 121 2.72 -7.28 -9.35
CA VAL A 121 3.46 -6.50 -8.36
C VAL A 121 2.70 -6.46 -7.04
N LEU A 122 1.38 -6.18 -7.04
CA LEU A 122 0.54 -6.28 -5.83
C LEU A 122 0.55 -7.68 -5.23
N GLU A 123 0.45 -8.72 -6.06
CA GLU A 123 0.49 -10.12 -5.64
C GLU A 123 1.82 -10.45 -4.94
N ARG A 124 2.94 -10.01 -5.52
CA ARG A 124 4.26 -10.23 -4.93
C ARG A 124 4.45 -9.49 -3.62
N LEU A 125 4.08 -8.21 -3.53
CA LEU A 125 4.20 -7.41 -2.30
C LEU A 125 3.31 -7.96 -1.18
N SER A 126 2.07 -8.33 -1.50
CA SER A 126 1.15 -9.02 -0.58
C SER A 126 1.77 -10.31 -0.04
N GLY A 127 2.39 -11.11 -0.92
CA GLY A 127 3.07 -12.35 -0.54
C GLY A 127 4.27 -12.11 0.36
N LEU A 128 5.05 -11.04 0.11
CA LEU A 128 6.18 -10.66 0.95
C LEU A 128 5.73 -10.26 2.36
N ALA A 129 4.66 -9.48 2.47
CA ALA A 129 4.10 -9.10 3.76
C ALA A 129 3.60 -10.33 4.53
N ARG A 130 2.76 -11.15 3.90
CA ARG A 130 2.18 -12.37 4.50
C ARG A 130 3.23 -13.39 4.94
N ASN A 131 4.19 -13.68 4.07
CA ASN A 131 5.17 -14.75 4.33
C ASN A 131 6.20 -14.37 5.40
N ASN A 132 6.33 -13.09 5.70
CA ASN A 132 7.25 -12.58 6.72
C ASN A 132 6.50 -11.98 7.93
N SER A 133 5.18 -12.09 7.98
CA SER A 133 4.32 -11.57 9.05
C SER A 133 4.63 -10.11 9.43
N ILE A 134 4.85 -9.26 8.43
CA ILE A 134 5.28 -7.87 8.60
C ILE A 134 4.41 -6.95 7.73
N TYR A 135 4.10 -5.74 8.23
CA TYR A 135 3.48 -4.72 7.39
C TYR A 135 4.49 -4.22 6.35
N VAL A 136 4.09 -4.14 5.08
CA VAL A 136 4.94 -3.63 4.00
C VAL A 136 4.29 -2.38 3.43
N VAL A 137 5.00 -1.26 3.51
CA VAL A 137 4.66 -0.01 2.84
C VAL A 137 5.55 0.12 1.60
N ALA A 138 4.94 0.24 0.43
CA ALA A 138 5.64 0.39 -0.83
C ALA A 138 5.00 1.48 -1.71
N ASN A 139 5.77 1.99 -2.66
CA ASN A 139 5.30 2.92 -3.67
C ASN A 139 5.31 2.25 -5.05
N MET A 140 4.22 2.40 -5.79
CA MET A 140 4.06 1.91 -7.14
C MET A 140 3.12 2.81 -7.98
N GLY A 141 2.93 2.46 -9.24
CA GLY A 141 2.09 3.23 -10.16
C GLY A 141 0.70 2.64 -10.27
N ASP A 142 -0.32 3.48 -10.11
CA ASP A 142 -1.73 3.11 -10.31
C ASP A 142 -2.25 3.64 -11.65
N LYS A 143 -3.09 2.86 -12.33
CA LYS A 143 -3.87 3.33 -13.49
C LYS A 143 -5.36 3.17 -13.23
N LYS A 144 -6.14 4.13 -13.69
CA LYS A 144 -7.60 4.11 -13.64
C LYS A 144 -8.18 4.45 -15.01
N PRO A 145 -8.71 3.46 -15.75
CA PRO A 145 -9.40 3.71 -17.01
C PRO A 145 -10.56 4.69 -16.80
N CYS A 146 -10.74 5.61 -17.72
CA CYS A 146 -11.87 6.53 -17.74
C CYS A 146 -12.37 6.73 -19.17
N ASN A 147 -13.51 7.39 -19.34
CA ASN A 147 -14.10 7.65 -20.66
C ASN A 147 -14.70 9.05 -20.71
N SER A 148 -15.27 9.41 -21.84
CA SER A 148 -15.84 10.74 -22.10
C SER A 148 -17.02 11.15 -21.22
N SER A 149 -17.59 10.22 -20.43
CA SER A 149 -18.59 10.57 -19.41
C SER A 149 -17.98 11.24 -18.18
N ASP A 150 -16.69 11.04 -17.92
CA ASP A 150 -15.94 11.81 -16.93
C ASP A 150 -15.32 13.04 -17.61
N PRO A 151 -15.79 14.27 -17.30
CA PRO A 151 -15.30 15.49 -17.95
C PRO A 151 -13.84 15.81 -17.62
N ARG A 152 -13.23 15.13 -16.65
CA ARG A 152 -11.82 15.31 -16.26
C ARG A 152 -10.92 14.18 -16.76
N CYS A 153 -11.48 13.18 -17.44
CA CYS A 153 -10.70 12.09 -18.00
C CYS A 153 -9.63 12.65 -18.94
N PRO A 154 -8.35 12.31 -18.74
CA PRO A 154 -7.30 12.71 -19.66
C PRO A 154 -7.60 12.25 -21.09
N SER A 155 -7.11 13.00 -22.08
CA SER A 155 -7.38 12.74 -23.51
C SER A 155 -6.94 11.35 -23.98
N ASP A 156 -6.07 10.72 -23.21
CA ASP A 156 -5.47 9.43 -23.47
C ASP A 156 -6.18 8.28 -22.71
N GLY A 157 -7.34 8.57 -22.09
CA GLY A 157 -8.34 7.59 -21.63
C GLY A 157 -8.09 6.99 -20.25
N ARG A 158 -7.14 7.51 -19.47
CA ARG A 158 -6.82 6.99 -18.14
C ARG A 158 -6.20 8.03 -17.22
N TYR A 159 -6.45 7.88 -15.93
CA TYR A 159 -5.63 8.50 -14.91
C TYR A 159 -4.44 7.61 -14.56
N GLN A 160 -3.33 8.23 -14.16
CA GLN A 160 -2.09 7.58 -13.74
C GLN A 160 -1.64 8.25 -12.45
N TYR A 161 -1.33 7.50 -11.39
CA TYR A 161 -1.00 8.07 -10.08
C TYR A 161 0.26 7.46 -9.49
N ASN A 162 1.11 8.31 -8.91
CA ASN A 162 2.12 7.92 -7.94
C ASN A 162 1.38 7.44 -6.69
N THR A 163 1.59 6.18 -6.29
CA THR A 163 0.68 5.50 -5.36
C THR A 163 1.42 4.73 -4.29
N ASN A 164 1.20 5.09 -3.03
CA ASN A 164 1.58 4.22 -1.93
C ASN A 164 0.53 3.13 -1.72
N VAL A 165 0.99 1.91 -1.46
CA VAL A 165 0.18 0.78 -1.02
C VAL A 165 0.73 0.26 0.31
N VAL A 166 -0.17 -0.20 1.17
CA VAL A 166 0.18 -0.84 2.44
C VAL A 166 -0.45 -2.21 2.51
N PHE A 167 0.38 -3.21 2.78
CA PHE A 167 -0.06 -4.56 3.09
C PHE A 167 0.12 -4.83 4.57
N ASP A 168 -0.89 -5.42 5.21
CA ASP A 168 -0.75 -5.90 6.58
C ASP A 168 0.05 -7.21 6.66
N SER A 169 0.30 -7.69 7.89
CA SER A 169 1.03 -8.93 8.13
C SER A 169 0.34 -10.20 7.60
N GLU A 170 -0.93 -10.13 7.20
CA GLU A 170 -1.64 -11.23 6.52
C GLU A 170 -1.57 -11.10 4.99
N GLY A 171 -0.99 -10.01 4.49
CA GLY A 171 -0.88 -9.69 3.07
C GLY A 171 -2.10 -8.96 2.51
N LYS A 172 -3.03 -8.50 3.33
CA LYS A 172 -4.21 -7.74 2.88
C LYS A 172 -3.82 -6.34 2.49
N LEU A 173 -4.36 -5.84 1.38
CA LEU A 173 -4.24 -4.42 1.02
C LEU A 173 -5.09 -3.59 1.99
N VAL A 174 -4.43 -2.80 2.85
CA VAL A 174 -5.10 -2.01 3.91
C VAL A 174 -5.07 -0.50 3.67
N ALA A 175 -4.21 -0.01 2.77
CA ALA A 175 -4.22 1.39 2.35
C ALA A 175 -3.76 1.56 0.90
N ARG A 176 -4.33 2.56 0.22
CA ARG A 176 -3.91 3.05 -1.10
C ARG A 176 -3.98 4.57 -1.08
N TYR A 177 -2.84 5.24 -1.26
CA TYR A 177 -2.74 6.70 -1.28
C TYR A 177 -2.17 7.18 -2.60
N HIS A 178 -2.88 8.08 -3.27
CA HIS A 178 -2.39 8.77 -4.47
C HIS A 178 -1.71 10.08 -4.06
N LYS A 179 -0.44 10.26 -4.44
CA LYS A 179 0.34 11.46 -4.15
C LYS A 179 -0.40 12.71 -4.64
N TYR A 180 -0.62 13.66 -3.74
CA TYR A 180 -1.35 14.88 -4.07
C TYR A 180 -0.44 15.95 -4.65
N ASN A 181 0.68 16.23 -3.99
CA ASN A 181 1.60 17.30 -4.37
C ASN A 181 2.73 16.76 -5.24
N LEU A 182 2.47 16.63 -6.54
CA LEU A 182 3.48 16.23 -7.52
C LEU A 182 4.61 17.26 -7.61
N PHE A 183 5.85 16.78 -7.72
CA PHE A 183 7.02 17.57 -8.04
C PHE A 183 7.01 17.97 -9.51
N VAL A 184 7.71 19.06 -9.84
CA VAL A 184 7.67 19.68 -11.19
C VAL A 184 8.10 18.76 -12.33
N THR A 185 8.83 17.69 -12.03
CA THR A 185 9.30 16.69 -12.99
C THR A 185 8.33 15.52 -13.18
N GLU A 186 7.33 15.33 -12.31
CA GLU A 186 6.40 14.19 -12.33
C GLU A 186 5.26 14.35 -13.34
N LYS A 187 5.62 14.60 -14.60
CA LYS A 187 4.66 14.86 -15.70
C LYS A 187 3.88 13.61 -16.12
N GLN A 188 4.35 12.43 -15.75
CA GLN A 188 3.73 11.14 -16.04
C GLN A 188 2.49 10.86 -15.19
N PHE A 189 2.29 11.59 -14.08
CA PHE A 189 1.19 11.38 -13.14
C PHE A 189 0.14 12.50 -13.19
N ASN A 190 -1.08 12.15 -12.78
CA ASN A 190 -2.20 13.07 -12.60
C ASN A 190 -2.32 13.44 -11.12
N HIS A 191 -2.83 14.64 -10.84
CA HIS A 191 -3.28 14.98 -9.49
C HIS A 191 -4.60 14.27 -9.19
N PRO A 192 -4.76 13.65 -8.00
CA PRO A 192 -6.03 13.11 -7.58
C PRO A 192 -7.05 14.24 -7.33
N LYS A 193 -8.34 13.90 -7.41
CA LYS A 193 -9.44 14.88 -7.27
C LYS A 193 -9.37 15.62 -5.93
N ASP A 194 -9.15 14.87 -4.86
CA ASP A 194 -9.17 15.34 -3.49
C ASP A 194 -7.83 14.96 -2.83
N PRO A 195 -7.31 15.75 -1.88
CA PRO A 195 -6.03 15.50 -1.23
C PRO A 195 -5.96 14.24 -0.38
N GLY A 196 -7.10 13.58 -0.14
CA GLY A 196 -7.23 12.24 0.42
C GLY A 196 -6.35 11.94 1.64
N PHE A 197 -6.90 12.07 2.84
CA PHE A 197 -6.23 11.60 4.05
C PHE A 197 -6.41 10.08 4.18
N VAL A 198 -5.34 9.30 3.97
CA VAL A 198 -5.40 7.83 3.94
C VAL A 198 -4.77 7.25 5.20
N THR A 199 -5.58 6.92 6.19
CA THR A 199 -5.08 6.31 7.42
C THR A 199 -5.23 4.80 7.40
N PHE A 200 -4.41 4.08 8.17
CA PHE A 200 -4.65 2.67 8.49
C PHE A 200 -4.38 2.38 9.98
N ASN A 201 -5.18 1.48 10.54
CA ASN A 201 -5.08 1.05 11.94
C ASN A 201 -4.23 -0.22 12.04
N THR A 202 -3.42 -0.32 13.09
CA THR A 202 -2.72 -1.54 13.47
C THR A 202 -2.90 -1.81 14.97
N SER A 203 -2.46 -2.97 15.45
CA SER A 203 -2.38 -3.23 16.89
C SER A 203 -1.31 -2.40 17.60
N PHE A 204 -0.44 -1.70 16.86
CA PHE A 204 0.69 -0.93 17.41
C PHE A 204 0.65 0.55 17.03
N GLY A 205 -0.48 1.06 16.55
CA GLY A 205 -0.67 2.48 16.32
C GLY A 205 -1.68 2.81 15.22
N TYR A 206 -1.93 4.11 15.08
CA TYR A 206 -2.67 4.66 13.96
C TYR A 206 -1.69 5.37 13.04
N PHE A 207 -1.70 5.01 11.76
CA PHE A 207 -0.72 5.48 10.80
C PHE A 207 -1.37 6.35 9.74
N GLY A 208 -0.65 7.40 9.37
CA GLY A 208 -0.91 8.16 8.17
C GLY A 208 0.17 7.94 7.12
N ILE A 209 -0.21 8.14 5.86
CA ILE A 209 0.68 7.97 4.72
C ILE A 209 0.55 9.14 3.75
N PHE A 210 1.70 9.65 3.32
CA PHE A 210 1.87 10.69 2.30
C PHE A 210 3.20 10.44 1.58
N THR A 211 3.50 11.19 0.51
CA THR A 211 4.69 10.94 -0.32
C THR A 211 5.52 12.20 -0.58
N CYS A 212 6.79 12.18 -0.17
CA CYS A 212 7.82 13.13 -0.60
C CYS A 212 7.40 14.61 -0.45
N THR A 213 7.21 15.32 -1.56
CA THR A 213 6.84 16.74 -1.63
C THR A 213 5.53 17.10 -0.93
N ASP A 214 4.70 16.12 -0.61
CA ASP A 214 3.56 16.28 0.28
C ASP A 214 3.95 16.90 1.64
N ILE A 215 5.12 16.55 2.18
CA ILE A 215 5.62 17.07 3.47
C ILE A 215 5.72 18.59 3.50
N SER A 216 6.02 19.20 2.34
CA SER A 216 6.24 20.64 2.21
C SER A 216 4.95 21.45 2.19
N THR A 217 3.79 20.79 2.14
CA THR A 217 2.49 21.45 2.12
C THR A 217 1.82 21.33 3.48
N MET A 218 1.74 22.46 4.20
CA MET A 218 1.14 22.56 5.53
C MET A 218 -0.29 21.97 5.57
N THR A 219 -1.06 22.03 4.49
CA THR A 219 -2.45 21.57 4.45
C THR A 219 -2.62 20.09 4.80
N GLN A 220 -1.67 19.22 4.43
CA GLN A 220 -1.74 17.82 4.83
C GLN A 220 -1.36 17.68 6.31
N LEU A 221 -0.14 18.08 6.72
CA LEU A 221 0.36 17.88 8.08
C LEU A 221 -0.58 18.39 9.18
N TRP A 222 -1.23 19.55 9.00
CA TRP A 222 -2.13 20.12 10.00
C TRP A 222 -3.47 19.38 10.12
N SER A 223 -4.03 18.83 9.04
CA SER A 223 -5.26 18.01 9.12
C SER A 223 -4.98 16.62 9.67
N TRP A 224 -3.83 16.00 9.36
CA TRP A 224 -3.39 14.74 9.99
C TRP A 224 -3.18 14.87 11.51
N GLN A 225 -2.60 15.98 11.98
CA GLN A 225 -2.37 16.24 13.40
C GLN A 225 -3.64 16.68 14.13
N GLY A 226 -4.49 17.49 13.48
CA GLY A 226 -5.72 18.04 14.07
C GLY A 226 -6.89 17.06 14.09
N ASP A 227 -7.24 16.49 12.93
CA ASP A 227 -8.47 15.69 12.76
C ASP A 227 -8.26 14.21 13.12
N PHE A 228 -7.04 13.70 12.96
CA PHE A 228 -6.74 12.26 13.12
C PHE A 228 -5.86 11.91 14.33
N ARG A 229 -5.48 12.91 15.16
CA ARG A 229 -4.68 12.73 16.38
C ARG A 229 -3.39 11.92 16.16
N LEU A 230 -2.76 12.05 15.00
CA LEU A 230 -1.44 11.44 14.78
C LEU A 230 -0.40 12.16 15.64
N THR A 231 0.45 11.40 16.33
CA THR A 231 1.56 11.96 17.11
C THR A 231 2.50 12.72 16.18
N PRO A 232 2.85 13.98 16.49
CA PRO A 232 3.81 14.75 15.71
C PRO A 232 5.21 14.11 15.77
N PHE A 233 5.99 14.33 14.71
CA PHE A 233 7.42 14.00 14.65
C PHE A 233 8.23 14.81 15.66
#